data_AF-B8LRA3-F1
#
_entry.id   AF-B8LRA3-F1
#
_cell.length_a   1.000
_cell.length_b   1.000
_cell.length_c   1.000
_cell.angle_alpha   90.00
_cell.angle_beta   90.00
_cell.angle_gamma   90.00
#
_symmetry.space_group_name_H-M   'P 1'
#
loop_
_entity.id
_entity.type
_entity.pdbx_description
1 polymer ?
#
loop_
_entity_poly.entity_id
_entity_poly.type
_entity_poly.pdbx_seq_one_letter_code
_entity_poly.pdbx_strand_id
1 'polypeptide(L)'
;MVKNKNEYCMEVTPKTLADVKGGTLISYEGRVQLLEIAQVPKEHVGEFKSIEKFKIFNTNNLWVNLKAIKRLVEADALKMEIIPNPKEVDGVKVLQLETAAGAAIRFFYRAIGVNVPRSRFLPVKATSDLLLVQSDLYTVEEGFVIRNPARVNPANPSIELGPEFKKVGNFLKRFKSIPSIIDLDSLKVSGDVWFGSEIILKGKVTVEAKQGGKLEIPDESVIENKVVSNLEDIAN
;
A
#
# COMPACT_ATOMS: atom_id res chain seq x y z
N MET A 1 -15.30 19.17 9.44
CA MET A 1 -16.59 18.46 9.52
C MET A 1 -17.68 19.27 10.22
N VAL A 2 -17.70 19.35 11.58
CA VAL A 2 -18.81 19.97 12.33
C VAL A 2 -18.99 21.47 12.03
N LYS A 3 -17.93 22.29 12.17
CA LYS A 3 -17.98 23.74 11.98
C LYS A 3 -18.55 24.17 10.61
N ASN A 4 -18.13 23.48 9.55
CA ASN A 4 -18.52 23.80 8.17
C ASN A 4 -19.74 23.00 7.68
N LYS A 5 -20.29 22.12 8.53
CA LYS A 5 -21.40 21.19 8.21
C LYS A 5 -21.12 20.36 6.95
N ASN A 6 -19.89 19.86 6.79
CA ASN A 6 -19.57 18.90 5.72
C ASN A 6 -20.22 17.56 6.06
N GLU A 7 -20.94 16.94 5.12
CA GLU A 7 -21.55 15.63 5.36
C GLU A 7 -20.56 14.48 5.13
N TYR A 8 -19.53 14.67 4.30
CA TYR A 8 -18.53 13.67 3.98
C TYR A 8 -17.15 14.30 3.82
N CYS A 9 -16.12 13.68 4.40
CA CYS A 9 -14.73 14.03 4.18
C CYS A 9 -13.90 12.77 3.94
N MET A 10 -13.15 12.77 2.84
CA MET A 10 -12.17 11.76 2.51
C MET A 10 -10.77 12.33 2.79
N GLU A 11 -10.01 11.69 3.67
CA GLU A 11 -8.59 12.00 3.74
C GLU A 11 -7.91 11.51 2.46
N VAL A 12 -7.13 12.39 1.86
CA VAL A 12 -6.26 12.09 0.73
C VAL A 12 -4.83 12.39 1.12
N THR A 13 -3.88 11.76 0.47
CA THR A 13 -2.45 12.02 0.69
C THR A 13 -1.74 12.21 -0.65
N PRO A 14 -0.56 12.87 -0.71
CA PRO A 14 0.18 12.99 -1.95
C PRO A 14 0.49 11.62 -2.56
N LYS A 15 0.22 11.49 -3.86
CA LYS A 15 0.44 10.26 -4.62
C LYS A 15 1.94 10.02 -4.83
N THR A 16 2.38 8.79 -4.65
CA THR A 16 3.76 8.34 -4.91
C THR A 16 3.78 7.33 -6.06
N LEU A 17 4.97 6.98 -6.55
CA LEU A 17 5.14 5.95 -7.57
C LEU A 17 4.66 4.57 -7.11
N ALA A 18 4.58 4.32 -5.80
CA ALA A 18 4.05 3.07 -5.25
C ALA A 18 2.51 3.01 -5.29
N ASP A 19 1.82 4.15 -5.41
CA ASP A 19 0.36 4.25 -5.37
C ASP A 19 -0.25 4.02 -6.77
N VAL A 20 0.06 2.87 -7.36
CA VAL A 20 -0.35 2.48 -8.74
C VAL A 20 -1.80 1.97 -8.83
N LYS A 21 -2.38 1.55 -7.71
CA LYS A 21 -3.74 0.98 -7.62
C LYS A 21 -4.55 1.71 -6.56
N GLY A 22 -5.71 2.23 -6.95
CA GLY A 22 -6.67 2.93 -6.10
C GLY A 22 -7.17 4.21 -6.77
N GLY A 23 -7.98 4.96 -6.03
CA GLY A 23 -8.69 6.11 -6.58
C GLY A 23 -8.10 7.47 -6.20
N THR A 24 -8.49 8.48 -6.98
CA THR A 24 -8.17 9.89 -6.74
C THR A 24 -9.47 10.71 -6.68
N LEU A 25 -9.43 11.84 -5.99
CA LEU A 25 -10.56 12.78 -5.99
C LEU A 25 -10.47 13.72 -7.18
N ILE A 26 -11.58 13.88 -7.88
CA ILE A 26 -11.73 14.81 -8.99
C ILE A 26 -12.96 15.70 -8.80
N SER A 27 -13.00 16.82 -9.52
CA SER A 27 -14.21 17.61 -9.72
C SER A 27 -14.86 17.21 -11.04
N TYR A 28 -16.14 16.86 -11.01
CA TYR A 28 -16.90 16.47 -12.19
C TYR A 28 -18.36 16.87 -11.99
N GLU A 29 -18.98 17.50 -13.00
CA GLU A 29 -20.37 17.99 -12.94
C GLU A 29 -20.68 18.82 -11.67
N GLY A 30 -19.70 19.62 -11.22
CA GLY A 30 -19.83 20.47 -10.04
C GLY A 30 -19.82 19.74 -8.70
N ARG A 31 -19.49 18.44 -8.67
CA ARG A 31 -19.37 17.63 -7.45
C ARG A 31 -17.99 17.01 -7.34
N VAL A 32 -17.59 16.75 -6.08
CA VAL A 32 -16.41 15.92 -5.82
C VAL A 32 -16.80 14.45 -5.99
N GLN A 33 -15.95 13.68 -6.67
CA GLN A 33 -16.16 12.25 -6.85
C GLN A 33 -14.86 11.48 -6.80
N LEU A 34 -14.95 10.21 -6.42
CA LEU A 34 -13.85 9.26 -6.47
C LEU A 34 -13.77 8.68 -7.89
N LEU A 35 -12.63 8.85 -8.54
CA LEU A 35 -12.30 8.17 -9.80
C LEU A 35 -11.37 7.01 -9.50
N GLU A 36 -11.85 5.78 -9.71
CA GLU A 36 -11.09 4.54 -9.59
C GLU A 36 -10.55 4.09 -10.96
N ILE A 37 -9.42 3.38 -10.98
CA ILE A 37 -8.80 2.90 -12.22
C ILE A 37 -9.75 2.02 -13.06
N ALA A 38 -10.66 1.28 -12.42
CA ALA A 38 -11.64 0.43 -13.09
C ALA A 38 -12.67 1.22 -13.92
N GLN A 39 -12.83 2.53 -13.65
CA GLN A 39 -13.72 3.44 -14.36
C GLN A 39 -13.01 4.15 -15.52
N VAL A 40 -11.69 4.03 -15.63
CA VAL A 40 -10.87 4.74 -16.62
C VAL A 40 -10.73 3.89 -17.89
N PRO A 41 -11.12 4.42 -19.08
CA PRO A 41 -10.87 3.74 -20.36
C PRO A 41 -9.38 3.41 -20.56
N LYS A 42 -9.09 2.29 -21.24
CA LYS A 42 -7.73 1.74 -21.35
C LYS A 42 -6.72 2.75 -21.93
N GLU A 43 -7.15 3.54 -22.90
CA GLU A 43 -6.42 4.60 -23.57
C GLU A 43 -5.98 5.74 -22.61
N HIS A 44 -6.69 5.95 -21.50
CA HIS A 44 -6.40 7.02 -20.53
C HIS A 44 -5.72 6.51 -19.25
N VAL A 45 -5.47 5.20 -19.12
CA VAL A 45 -4.83 4.62 -17.94
C VAL A 45 -3.43 5.19 -17.69
N GLY A 46 -2.67 5.46 -18.75
CA GLY A 46 -1.34 6.09 -18.63
C GLY A 46 -1.42 7.46 -17.96
N GLU A 47 -2.41 8.26 -18.34
CA GLU A 47 -2.65 9.59 -17.75
C GLU A 47 -3.13 9.51 -16.31
N PHE A 48 -4.04 8.58 -16.01
CA PHE A 48 -4.53 8.35 -14.66
C PHE A 48 -3.42 7.94 -13.68
N LYS A 49 -2.45 7.16 -14.16
CA LYS A 49 -1.27 6.77 -13.37
C LYS A 49 -0.28 7.92 -13.16
N SER A 50 -0.30 8.96 -14.00
CA SER A 50 0.59 10.11 -13.86
C SER A 50 0.35 10.84 -12.53
N ILE A 51 1.41 10.94 -11.74
CA ILE A 51 1.42 11.72 -10.48
C ILE A 51 1.43 13.22 -10.74
N GLU A 52 1.71 13.66 -11.97
CA GLU A 52 1.68 15.09 -12.35
C GLU A 52 0.24 15.56 -12.59
N LYS A 53 -0.58 14.71 -13.24
CA LYS A 53 -2.01 14.97 -13.50
C LYS A 53 -2.85 14.74 -12.24
N PHE A 54 -2.70 13.57 -11.61
CA PHE A 54 -3.45 13.19 -10.41
C PHE A 54 -2.51 13.10 -9.21
N LYS A 55 -2.45 14.21 -8.45
CA LYS A 55 -1.45 14.43 -7.39
C LYS A 55 -1.83 13.83 -6.04
N ILE A 56 -3.09 13.42 -5.87
CA ILE A 56 -3.64 12.95 -4.59
C ILE A 56 -4.20 11.53 -4.72
N PHE A 57 -4.20 10.81 -3.61
CA PHE A 57 -4.66 9.43 -3.52
C PHE A 57 -5.56 9.25 -2.31
N ASN A 58 -6.67 8.49 -2.47
CA ASN A 58 -7.60 8.17 -1.40
C ASN A 58 -6.96 7.26 -0.34
N THR A 59 -6.91 7.68 0.93
CA THR A 59 -6.36 6.85 2.01
C THR A 59 -7.37 5.82 2.55
N ASN A 60 -8.64 5.98 2.18
CA ASN A 60 -9.80 5.28 2.74
C ASN A 60 -10.05 5.57 4.24
N ASN A 61 -9.44 6.63 4.79
CA ASN A 61 -9.87 7.21 6.07
C ASN A 61 -11.04 8.17 5.79
N LEU A 62 -12.25 7.77 6.19
CA LEU A 62 -13.49 8.42 5.80
C LEU A 62 -14.23 8.94 7.04
N TRP A 63 -14.60 10.22 7.01
CA TRP A 63 -15.38 10.87 8.07
C TRP A 63 -16.74 11.22 7.51
N VAL A 64 -17.80 10.62 8.04
CA VAL A 64 -19.14 10.73 7.45
C VAL A 64 -20.18 11.09 8.50
N ASN A 65 -21.05 12.03 8.18
CA ASN A 65 -22.14 12.46 9.05
C ASN A 65 -23.25 11.40 9.10
N LEU A 66 -23.55 10.88 10.30
CA LEU A 66 -24.54 9.83 10.50
C LEU A 66 -25.97 10.22 10.09
N LYS A 67 -26.38 11.49 10.27
CA LYS A 67 -27.71 11.95 9.84
C LYS A 67 -27.83 11.96 8.32
N ALA A 68 -26.75 12.33 7.62
CA ALA A 68 -26.70 12.27 6.16
C ALA A 68 -26.72 10.81 5.66
N ILE A 69 -26.02 9.89 6.32
CA ILE A 69 -26.09 8.44 6.01
C ILE A 69 -27.54 7.97 6.12
N LYS A 70 -28.20 8.20 7.25
CA LYS A 70 -29.60 7.79 7.47
C LYS A 70 -30.50 8.31 6.34
N ARG A 71 -30.44 9.62 6.05
CA ARG A 71 -31.24 10.26 4.99
C ARG A 71 -31.02 9.62 3.62
N LEU A 72 -29.77 9.36 3.23
CA LEU A 72 -29.43 8.84 1.91
C LEU A 72 -29.76 7.35 1.77
N VAL A 73 -29.57 6.56 2.84
CA VAL A 73 -29.89 5.13 2.85
C VAL A 73 -31.40 4.90 2.86
N GLU A 74 -32.16 5.60 3.71
CA GLU A 74 -33.63 5.46 3.76
C GLU A 74 -34.31 5.89 2.46
N ALA A 75 -33.73 6.84 1.74
CA ALA A 75 -34.21 7.29 0.45
C ALA A 75 -33.70 6.44 -0.73
N ASP A 76 -32.92 5.38 -0.48
CA ASP A 76 -32.25 4.57 -1.52
C ASP A 76 -31.48 5.42 -2.56
N ALA A 77 -30.84 6.50 -2.09
CA ALA A 77 -30.20 7.50 -2.94
C ALA A 77 -28.74 7.16 -3.30
N LEU A 78 -28.16 6.14 -2.68
CA LEU A 78 -26.77 5.74 -2.84
C LEU A 78 -26.58 4.82 -4.06
N LYS A 79 -26.47 5.40 -5.24
CA LYS A 79 -26.29 4.68 -6.52
C LYS A 79 -24.82 4.60 -6.94
N MET A 80 -23.96 4.00 -6.12
CA MET A 80 -22.52 3.88 -6.43
C MET A 80 -22.26 3.06 -7.69
N GLU A 81 -21.11 3.30 -8.32
CA GLU A 81 -20.62 2.47 -9.41
C GLU A 81 -20.41 1.02 -8.95
N ILE A 82 -20.92 0.09 -9.75
CA ILE A 82 -20.69 -1.33 -9.57
C ILE A 82 -19.28 -1.67 -10.04
N ILE A 83 -18.53 -2.34 -9.18
CA ILE A 83 -17.18 -2.84 -9.46
C ILE A 83 -17.31 -4.34 -9.74
N PRO A 84 -17.23 -4.78 -11.00
CA PRO A 84 -17.13 -6.20 -11.32
C PRO A 84 -15.73 -6.70 -10.97
N ASN A 85 -15.65 -7.70 -10.10
CA ASN A 85 -14.39 -8.35 -9.72
C ASN A 85 -14.42 -9.82 -10.20
N PRO A 86 -13.91 -10.11 -11.41
CA PRO A 86 -13.82 -11.48 -11.92
C PRO A 86 -12.92 -12.31 -11.02
N LYS A 87 -13.43 -13.45 -10.55
CA LYS A 87 -12.69 -14.41 -9.73
C LYS A 87 -12.87 -15.82 -10.26
N GLU A 88 -12.04 -16.70 -9.74
CA GLU A 88 -12.18 -18.14 -9.91
C GLU A 88 -12.29 -18.77 -8.52
N VAL A 89 -13.34 -19.56 -8.31
CA VAL A 89 -13.59 -20.31 -7.07
C VAL A 89 -13.79 -21.76 -7.47
N ASP A 90 -12.93 -22.64 -6.97
CA ASP A 90 -12.95 -24.08 -7.25
C ASP A 90 -13.00 -24.41 -8.76
N GLY A 91 -12.24 -23.66 -9.57
CA GLY A 91 -12.18 -23.83 -11.03
C GLY A 91 -13.34 -23.18 -11.80
N VAL A 92 -14.31 -22.56 -11.11
CA VAL A 92 -15.46 -21.88 -11.73
C VAL A 92 -15.22 -20.38 -11.79
N LYS A 93 -15.32 -19.81 -12.99
CA LYS A 93 -15.29 -18.36 -13.19
C LYS A 93 -16.57 -17.73 -12.65
N VAL A 94 -16.42 -16.79 -11.73
CA VAL A 94 -17.51 -16.06 -11.08
C VAL A 94 -17.29 -14.56 -11.15
N LEU A 95 -18.38 -13.79 -11.02
CA LEU A 95 -18.33 -12.35 -10.92
C LEU A 95 -18.72 -11.92 -9.51
N GLN A 96 -17.81 -11.32 -8.76
CA GLN A 96 -18.13 -10.70 -7.48
C GLN A 96 -18.47 -9.23 -7.73
N LEU A 97 -19.68 -8.81 -7.38
CA LEU A 97 -20.12 -7.42 -7.50
C LEU A 97 -19.86 -6.67 -6.20
N GLU A 98 -19.13 -5.57 -6.29
CA GLU A 98 -18.73 -4.77 -5.13
C GLU A 98 -19.06 -3.29 -5.37
N THR A 99 -19.08 -2.51 -4.30
CA THR A 99 -19.11 -1.04 -4.35
C THR A 99 -18.07 -0.48 -3.38
N ALA A 100 -17.42 0.62 -3.73
CA ALA A 100 -16.47 1.29 -2.83
C ALA A 100 -17.18 2.32 -1.95
N ALA A 101 -16.92 2.29 -0.63
CA ALA A 101 -17.46 3.29 0.31
C ALA A 101 -17.08 4.73 -0.12
N GLY A 102 -15.85 4.92 -0.61
CA GLY A 102 -15.36 6.20 -1.13
C GLY A 102 -16.16 6.74 -2.32
N ALA A 103 -16.77 5.89 -3.15
CA ALA A 103 -17.60 6.31 -4.28
C ALA A 103 -18.90 6.99 -3.83
N ALA A 104 -19.32 6.78 -2.58
CA ALA A 104 -20.50 7.40 -2.02
C ALA A 104 -20.36 8.93 -1.90
N ILE A 105 -19.14 9.47 -1.89
CA ILE A 105 -18.84 10.89 -1.65
C ILE A 105 -19.68 11.87 -2.50
N ARG A 106 -20.00 11.50 -3.75
CA ARG A 106 -20.78 12.34 -4.69
C ARG A 106 -22.24 12.56 -4.30
N PHE A 107 -22.79 11.71 -3.41
CA PHE A 107 -24.18 11.78 -2.95
C PHE A 107 -24.36 12.67 -1.72
N PHE A 108 -23.27 13.01 -1.04
CA PHE A 108 -23.29 13.81 0.17
C PHE A 108 -23.17 15.31 -0.14
N TYR A 109 -23.89 16.13 0.62
CA TYR A 109 -23.76 17.58 0.50
C TYR A 109 -22.49 18.08 1.17
N ARG A 110 -21.88 19.12 0.57
CA ARG A 110 -20.65 19.75 1.09
C ARG A 110 -19.52 18.73 1.32
N ALA A 111 -19.44 17.73 0.45
CA ALA A 111 -18.39 16.74 0.50
C ALA A 111 -17.03 17.36 0.15
N ILE A 112 -15.97 16.93 0.85
CA ILE A 112 -14.61 17.47 0.68
C ILE A 112 -13.56 16.37 0.70
N GLY A 113 -12.40 16.67 0.12
CA GLY A 113 -11.15 15.99 0.43
C GLY A 113 -10.32 16.82 1.41
N VAL A 114 -9.55 16.18 2.29
CA VAL A 114 -8.54 16.84 3.12
C VAL A 114 -7.18 16.20 2.88
N ASN A 115 -6.18 17.00 2.52
CA ASN A 115 -4.83 16.49 2.30
C ASN A 115 -4.13 16.31 3.64
N VAL A 116 -3.73 15.08 3.95
CA VAL A 116 -3.08 14.70 5.21
C VAL A 116 -1.66 14.19 5.00
N PRO A 117 -0.77 14.32 6.01
CA PRO A 117 0.54 13.69 5.97
C PRO A 117 0.43 12.18 5.76
N ARG A 118 1.41 11.61 5.03
CA ARG A 118 1.45 10.18 4.71
C ARG A 118 1.55 9.28 5.96
N SER A 119 1.94 9.83 7.11
CA SER A 119 1.91 9.11 8.40
C SER A 119 0.52 8.59 8.80
N ARG A 120 -0.56 9.15 8.23
CA ARG A 120 -1.94 8.64 8.42
C ARG A 120 -2.34 7.55 7.42
N PHE A 121 -1.44 7.18 6.52
CA PHE A 121 -1.67 6.19 5.47
C PHE A 121 -0.52 5.18 5.42
N LEU A 122 -0.67 4.12 6.23
CA LEU A 122 0.26 2.99 6.31
C LEU A 122 -0.47 1.68 5.96
N PRO A 123 -0.85 1.47 4.69
CA PRO A 123 -1.59 0.29 4.28
C PRO A 123 -0.70 -0.95 4.25
N VAL A 124 -1.29 -2.12 4.51
CA VAL A 124 -0.65 -3.42 4.27
C VAL A 124 -1.44 -4.16 3.18
N LYS A 125 -0.92 -4.18 1.95
CA LYS A 125 -1.56 -4.80 0.77
C LYS A 125 -0.82 -6.04 0.28
N ALA A 126 0.48 -6.08 0.49
CA ALA A 126 1.35 -7.21 0.21
C ALA A 126 2.27 -7.50 1.41
N THR A 127 2.97 -8.63 1.37
CA THR A 127 3.95 -9.00 2.39
C THR A 127 5.18 -8.08 2.40
N SER A 128 5.46 -7.37 1.30
CA SER A 128 6.42 -6.27 1.28
C SER A 128 6.01 -5.12 2.19
N ASP A 129 4.72 -4.77 2.23
CA ASP A 129 4.20 -3.76 3.15
C ASP A 129 4.21 -4.27 4.60
N LEU A 130 3.98 -5.57 4.79
CA LEU A 130 4.07 -6.20 6.11
C LEU A 130 5.49 -6.11 6.67
N LEU A 131 6.50 -6.34 5.82
CA LEU A 131 7.90 -6.18 6.19
C LEU A 131 8.21 -4.74 6.64
N LEU A 132 7.66 -3.73 5.95
CA LEU A 132 7.83 -2.33 6.34
C LEU A 132 7.29 -2.05 7.75
N VAL A 133 6.08 -2.52 8.09
CA VAL A 133 5.44 -2.21 9.37
C VAL A 133 5.96 -3.05 10.54
N GLN A 134 6.59 -4.20 10.25
CA GLN A 134 7.20 -5.06 11.27
C GLN A 134 8.67 -4.72 11.55
N SER A 135 9.32 -3.93 10.69
CA SER A 135 10.73 -3.59 10.86
C SER A 135 10.95 -2.44 11.84
N ASP A 136 12.22 -2.18 12.09
CA ASP A 136 12.72 -1.06 12.88
C ASP A 136 12.43 0.33 12.29
N LEU A 137 11.82 0.44 11.10
CA LEU A 137 11.28 1.71 10.59
C LEU A 137 10.19 2.27 11.48
N TYR A 138 9.53 1.42 12.26
CA TYR A 138 8.47 1.80 13.16
C TYR A 138 8.68 1.18 14.55
N THR A 139 8.14 1.85 15.55
CA THR A 139 7.99 1.34 16.91
C THR A 139 6.50 1.31 17.27
N VAL A 140 6.15 0.61 18.35
CA VAL A 140 4.79 0.64 18.88
C VAL A 140 4.82 1.27 20.26
N GLU A 141 4.08 2.36 20.42
CA GLU A 141 3.92 3.07 21.70
C GLU A 141 2.43 3.28 21.94
N GLU A 142 1.92 2.81 23.08
CA GLU A 142 0.50 2.91 23.45
C GLU A 142 -0.49 2.40 22.36
N GLY A 143 -0.07 1.42 21.56
CA GLY A 143 -0.86 0.86 20.46
C GLY A 143 -0.79 1.65 19.16
N PHE A 144 -0.04 2.75 19.09
CA PHE A 144 0.24 3.49 17.87
C PHE A 144 1.51 2.99 17.20
N VAL A 145 1.46 2.81 15.88
CA VAL A 145 2.65 2.57 15.06
C VAL A 145 3.31 3.91 14.77
N ILE A 146 4.44 4.17 15.42
CA ILE A 146 5.16 5.44 15.37
C ILE A 146 6.39 5.29 14.48
N ARG A 147 6.69 6.31 13.68
CA ARG A 147 7.89 6.34 12.85
C ARG A 147 9.13 6.40 13.74
N ASN A 148 10.09 5.51 13.54
CA ASN A 148 11.34 5.53 14.28
C ASN A 148 12.14 6.81 13.91
N PRO A 149 12.49 7.69 14.87
CA PRO A 149 13.24 8.91 14.59
C PRO A 149 14.68 8.66 14.14
N ALA A 150 15.21 7.45 14.33
CA ALA A 150 16.51 7.04 13.79
C ALA A 150 16.52 7.00 12.25
N ARG A 151 15.34 6.88 11.60
CA ARG A 151 15.23 6.92 10.15
C ARG A 151 15.42 8.36 9.65
N VAL A 152 16.61 8.65 9.12
CA VAL A 152 16.95 9.98 8.57
C VAL A 152 16.09 10.31 7.33
N ASN A 153 15.88 9.36 6.44
CA ASN A 153 15.06 9.55 5.24
C ASN A 153 13.56 9.33 5.55
N PRO A 154 12.70 10.36 5.48
CA PRO A 154 11.29 10.22 5.83
C PRO A 154 10.53 9.25 4.90
N ALA A 155 11.02 8.97 3.70
CA ALA A 155 10.42 8.01 2.78
C ALA A 155 10.68 6.55 3.20
N ASN A 156 9.71 5.67 2.92
CA ASN A 156 9.90 4.22 3.03
C ASN A 156 10.82 3.70 1.93
N PRO A 157 11.63 2.66 2.20
CA PRO A 157 12.31 1.94 1.15
C PRO A 157 11.32 1.26 0.21
N SER A 158 11.72 1.11 -1.05
CA SER A 158 10.97 0.28 -2.01
C SER A 158 11.29 -1.19 -1.77
N ILE A 159 10.28 -2.02 -1.51
CA ILE A 159 10.47 -3.46 -1.27
C ILE A 159 9.69 -4.25 -2.32
N GLU A 160 10.39 -5.06 -3.10
CA GLU A 160 9.84 -6.03 -4.04
C GLU A 160 10.23 -7.44 -3.60
N LEU A 161 9.24 -8.23 -3.19
CA LEU A 161 9.46 -9.63 -2.80
C LEU A 161 8.84 -10.55 -3.86
N GLY A 162 9.60 -11.58 -4.24
CA GLY A 162 9.19 -12.59 -5.20
C GLY A 162 7.94 -13.37 -4.79
N PRO A 163 7.35 -14.14 -5.73
CA PRO A 163 6.12 -14.91 -5.49
C PRO A 163 6.21 -15.88 -4.30
N GLU A 164 7.42 -16.34 -3.96
CA GLU A 164 7.73 -17.20 -2.82
C GLU A 164 7.31 -16.57 -1.48
N PHE A 165 7.34 -15.24 -1.39
CA PHE A 165 6.97 -14.45 -0.21
C PHE A 165 5.52 -13.98 -0.23
N LYS A 166 4.75 -14.24 -1.30
CA LYS A 166 3.39 -13.69 -1.47
C LYS A 166 2.41 -14.12 -0.37
N LYS A 167 2.55 -15.36 0.13
CA LYS A 167 1.72 -15.89 1.22
C LYS A 167 2.37 -15.57 2.56
N VAL A 168 1.59 -15.03 3.49
CA VAL A 168 2.05 -14.66 4.84
C VAL A 168 2.79 -15.81 5.54
N GLY A 169 2.25 -17.04 5.47
CA GLY A 169 2.92 -18.20 6.08
C GLY A 169 4.29 -18.52 5.50
N ASN A 170 4.52 -18.26 4.20
CA ASN A 170 5.83 -18.44 3.59
C ASN A 170 6.76 -17.27 3.92
N PHE A 171 6.24 -16.05 3.88
CA PHE A 171 6.95 -14.85 4.28
C PHE A 171 7.54 -15.00 5.69
N LEU A 172 6.71 -15.36 6.67
CA LEU A 172 7.14 -15.52 8.06
C LEU A 172 8.17 -16.64 8.25
N LYS A 173 8.09 -17.73 7.48
CA LYS A 173 9.07 -18.82 7.53
C LYS A 173 10.43 -18.44 6.95
N ARG A 174 10.45 -17.55 5.96
CA ARG A 174 11.65 -17.13 5.24
C ARG A 174 12.46 -16.06 5.95
N PHE A 175 11.91 -15.43 6.99
CA PHE A 175 12.62 -14.49 7.85
C PHE A 175 12.68 -15.05 9.27
N LYS A 176 13.84 -15.57 9.70
CA LYS A 176 14.02 -16.09 11.06
C LYS A 176 13.86 -14.98 12.11
N SER A 177 14.29 -13.77 11.78
CA SER A 177 13.83 -12.52 12.39
C SER A 177 13.61 -11.47 11.29
N ILE A 178 12.86 -10.41 11.61
CA ILE A 178 12.73 -9.28 10.69
C ILE A 178 14.08 -8.55 10.63
N PRO A 179 14.65 -8.30 9.42
CA PRO A 179 15.91 -7.59 9.30
C PRO A 179 15.75 -6.12 9.69
N SER A 180 16.83 -5.52 10.19
CA SER A 180 16.96 -4.07 10.29
C SER A 180 17.01 -3.49 8.89
N ILE A 181 16.14 -2.50 8.62
CA ILE A 181 16.08 -1.80 7.33
C ILE A 181 16.02 -0.27 7.53
N ILE A 182 16.44 0.21 8.71
CA ILE A 182 16.44 1.63 9.06
C ILE A 182 17.23 2.50 8.07
N ASP A 183 18.27 1.94 7.45
CA ASP A 183 19.13 2.61 6.45
C ASP A 183 18.91 2.10 5.02
N LEU A 184 17.82 1.37 4.76
CA LEU A 184 17.52 0.80 3.44
C LEU A 184 16.91 1.85 2.50
N ASP A 185 17.31 1.85 1.23
CA ASP A 185 16.67 2.59 0.14
C ASP A 185 15.76 1.68 -0.70
N SER A 186 16.24 0.48 -1.04
CA SER A 186 15.45 -0.50 -1.78
C SER A 186 15.90 -1.93 -1.52
N LEU A 187 14.95 -2.85 -1.45
CA LEU A 187 15.19 -4.30 -1.41
C LEU A 187 14.43 -4.98 -2.56
N LYS A 188 15.12 -5.78 -3.35
CA LYS A 188 14.51 -6.72 -4.29
C LYS A 188 14.94 -8.15 -3.96
N VAL A 189 13.97 -9.07 -3.86
CA VAL A 189 14.23 -10.48 -3.58
C VAL A 189 13.56 -11.36 -4.63
N SER A 190 14.33 -12.22 -5.31
CA SER A 190 13.83 -13.18 -6.29
C SER A 190 14.33 -14.60 -6.03
N GLY A 191 13.45 -15.59 -6.23
CA GLY A 191 13.77 -17.00 -6.07
C GLY A 191 13.68 -17.53 -4.63
N ASP A 192 14.23 -18.72 -4.39
CA ASP A 192 14.15 -19.42 -3.11
C ASP A 192 15.17 -18.89 -2.08
N VAL A 193 14.90 -17.68 -1.59
CA VAL A 193 15.74 -16.96 -0.61
C VAL A 193 15.20 -17.11 0.81
N TRP A 194 16.10 -17.32 1.76
CA TRP A 194 15.84 -17.43 3.20
C TRP A 194 16.79 -16.50 3.95
N PHE A 195 16.29 -15.87 5.01
CA PHE A 195 17.02 -14.90 5.82
C PHE A 195 17.16 -15.44 7.25
N GLY A 196 18.40 -15.45 7.74
CA GLY A 196 18.75 -15.71 9.13
C GLY A 196 18.24 -14.63 10.11
N SER A 197 18.77 -14.70 11.32
CA SER A 197 18.47 -13.78 12.43
C SER A 197 19.39 -12.55 12.40
N GLU A 198 18.91 -11.42 12.91
CA GLU A 198 19.72 -10.20 13.17
C GLU A 198 20.43 -9.62 11.94
N ILE A 199 19.85 -9.81 10.75
CA ILE A 199 20.37 -9.26 9.49
C ILE A 199 20.13 -7.75 9.42
N ILE A 200 21.09 -7.02 8.85
CA ILE A 200 21.02 -5.58 8.60
C ILE A 200 21.13 -5.31 7.10
N LEU A 201 20.17 -4.60 6.53
CA LEU A 201 20.14 -4.24 5.10
C LEU A 201 20.23 -2.71 4.93
N LYS A 202 21.16 -2.24 4.10
CA LYS A 202 21.43 -0.81 3.91
C LYS A 202 21.53 -0.42 2.42
N GLY A 203 21.08 0.79 2.09
CA GLY A 203 21.13 1.33 0.73
C GLY A 203 20.32 0.48 -0.25
N LYS A 204 20.91 0.13 -1.40
CA LYS A 204 20.23 -0.65 -2.45
C LYS A 204 20.66 -2.11 -2.44
N VAL A 205 19.78 -3.01 -2.03
CA VAL A 205 20.06 -4.45 -1.93
C VAL A 205 19.21 -5.23 -2.93
N THR A 206 19.84 -6.16 -3.65
CA THR A 206 19.14 -7.19 -4.45
C THR A 206 19.64 -8.56 -4.03
N VAL A 207 18.73 -9.50 -3.75
CA VAL A 207 19.05 -10.88 -3.40
C VAL A 207 18.34 -11.80 -4.38
N GLU A 208 19.10 -12.60 -5.12
CA GLU A 208 18.57 -13.44 -6.19
C GLU A 208 19.10 -14.87 -6.06
N ALA A 209 18.21 -15.82 -5.79
CA ALA A 209 18.56 -17.23 -5.88
C ALA A 209 18.48 -17.68 -7.35
N LYS A 210 19.52 -18.34 -7.84
CA LYS A 210 19.54 -18.97 -9.18
C LYS A 210 18.40 -19.98 -9.30
N GLN A 211 17.92 -20.21 -10.53
CA GLN A 211 16.85 -21.17 -10.79
C GLN A 211 17.18 -22.56 -10.23
N GLY A 212 16.30 -23.09 -9.39
CA GLY A 212 16.48 -24.39 -8.71
C GLY A 212 17.46 -24.38 -7.54
N GLY A 213 18.11 -23.25 -7.26
CA GLY A 213 18.98 -23.06 -6.10
C GLY A 213 18.24 -22.44 -4.92
N LYS A 214 18.68 -22.80 -3.71
CA LYS A 214 18.28 -22.16 -2.46
C LYS A 214 19.42 -21.25 -1.98
N LEU A 215 19.10 -20.03 -1.57
CA LEU A 215 20.05 -19.09 -0.98
C LEU A 215 19.64 -18.76 0.45
N GLU A 216 20.52 -19.04 1.41
CA GLU A 216 20.29 -18.80 2.84
C GLU A 216 21.24 -17.70 3.33
N ILE A 217 20.73 -16.51 3.56
CA ILE A 217 21.52 -15.40 4.12
C ILE A 217 21.85 -15.73 5.58
N PRO A 218 23.14 -15.82 5.96
CA PRO A 218 23.54 -16.19 7.32
C PRO A 218 23.03 -15.22 8.39
N ASP A 219 22.93 -15.73 9.63
CA ASP A 219 22.66 -14.90 10.81
C ASP A 219 23.69 -13.75 10.90
N GLU A 220 23.28 -12.59 11.42
CA GLU A 220 24.08 -11.39 11.66
C GLU A 220 24.71 -10.74 10.40
N SER A 221 24.31 -11.17 9.19
CA SER A 221 24.82 -10.60 7.94
C SER A 221 24.48 -9.11 7.79
N VAL A 222 25.46 -8.31 7.37
CA VAL A 222 25.27 -6.91 6.97
C VAL A 222 25.43 -6.79 5.46
N ILE A 223 24.37 -6.38 4.77
CA ILE A 223 24.37 -6.25 3.30
C ILE A 223 24.09 -4.79 2.93
N GLU A 224 25.07 -4.14 2.31
CA GLU A 224 24.99 -2.74 1.93
C GLU A 224 25.32 -2.55 0.45
N ASN A 225 24.42 -1.89 -0.29
CA ASN A 225 24.64 -1.49 -1.69
C ASN A 225 25.12 -2.61 -2.63
N LYS A 226 24.54 -3.81 -2.48
CA LYS A 226 25.04 -5.04 -3.11
C LYS A 226 23.97 -5.87 -3.78
N VAL A 227 24.40 -6.63 -4.79
CA VAL A 227 23.64 -7.72 -5.40
C VAL A 227 24.23 -9.04 -4.88
N VAL A 228 23.40 -9.87 -4.27
CA VAL A 228 23.79 -11.16 -3.69
C VAL A 228 23.12 -12.27 -4.49
N SER A 229 23.91 -13.08 -5.18
CA SER A 229 23.45 -14.25 -5.96
C SER A 229 24.02 -15.57 -5.46
N ASN A 230 25.02 -15.51 -4.59
CA ASN A 230 25.63 -16.64 -3.90
C ASN A 230 26.17 -16.18 -2.52
N LEU A 231 26.63 -17.12 -1.69
CA LEU A 231 27.12 -16.82 -0.33
C LEU A 231 28.47 -16.07 -0.31
N GLU A 232 29.31 -16.27 -1.33
CA GLU A 232 30.61 -15.60 -1.45
C GLU A 232 30.41 -14.09 -1.65
N ASP A 233 29.28 -13.68 -2.21
CA ASP A 233 28.87 -12.28 -2.34
C ASP A 233 28.57 -11.62 -0.99
N ILE A 234 28.55 -12.32 0.16
CA ILE A 234 28.29 -11.73 1.48
C ILE A 234 29.59 -11.47 2.25
N ALA A 235 30.67 -12.20 1.94
CA ALA A 235 31.90 -12.23 2.74
C ALA A 235 32.90 -11.07 2.47
N ASN A 236 32.56 -10.12 1.59
CA ASN A 236 33.39 -8.96 1.20
C ASN A 236 32.60 -7.66 1.32
#